data_AF-A0A672TD28-F1
#
_entry.id   AF-A0A672TD28-F1
#
_cell.length_a   1.000
_cell.length_b   1.000
_cell.length_c   1.000
_cell.angle_alpha   90.00
_cell.angle_beta   90.00
_cell.angle_gamma   90.00
#
_symmetry.space_group_name_H-M   'P 1'
#
loop_
_entity.id
_entity.type
_entity.pdbx_description
1 polymer ?
#
loop_
_entity_poly.entity_id
_entity_poly.type
_entity_poly.pdbx_seq_one_letter_code
_entity_poly.pdbx_strand_id
1 'polypeptide(L)'
;MWAVASSRFVLQSCWNLTNLNSSSSRIQNLSQTACKNTAIVERCWKVPLSKEGKPPKLHPRRHRVYRLLDDTKHKPQDKMELILTQTVPKLGGRGATVFVKKSVGRNKLLPQGLAVYPSQENKDMFAEEIRLLREGRPEDRVQTRTGQLTVEFLKKTQLEVPMHTSVQYSLNKEIVCRQFLRRLGVVVPTHALTLPEEPITGPGEYWCNVTVNGVDTVRVPMSVVPFVEPSQRLLMKKQEKQEQSDSE
;
A
#
# COMPACT_ATOMS: atom_id res chain seq x y z
N MET A 1 -26.59 15.72 -51.77
CA MET A 1 -27.81 15.51 -50.96
C MET A 1 -27.50 14.48 -49.89
N TRP A 2 -27.32 14.90 -48.63
CA TRP A 2 -26.95 14.02 -47.53
C TRP A 2 -28.20 13.60 -46.78
N ALA A 3 -28.47 12.29 -46.71
CA ALA A 3 -29.55 11.73 -45.90
C ALA A 3 -28.99 11.34 -44.52
N VAL A 4 -29.36 12.11 -43.50
CA VAL A 4 -29.08 11.81 -42.09
C VAL A 4 -30.14 10.81 -41.61
N ALA A 5 -29.76 9.54 -41.50
CA ALA A 5 -30.58 8.50 -40.89
C ALA A 5 -30.50 8.62 -39.36
N SER A 6 -31.55 9.17 -38.75
CA SER A 6 -31.69 9.24 -37.29
C SER A 6 -32.27 7.92 -36.77
N SER A 7 -31.44 7.07 -36.17
CA SER A 7 -31.87 5.80 -35.57
C SER A 7 -32.59 6.04 -34.24
N ARG A 8 -33.92 5.89 -34.26
CA ARG A 8 -34.74 5.85 -33.04
C ARG A 8 -34.67 4.44 -32.45
N PHE A 9 -33.92 4.25 -31.39
CA PHE A 9 -33.99 3.02 -30.59
C PHE A 9 -35.33 2.95 -29.85
N VAL A 10 -36.21 2.04 -30.29
CA VAL A 10 -37.44 1.69 -29.58
C VAL A 10 -37.15 0.42 -28.78
N LEU A 11 -37.02 0.55 -27.47
CA LEU A 11 -37.03 -0.61 -26.57
C LEU A 11 -38.47 -1.12 -26.46
N GLN A 12 -38.83 -2.09 -27.29
CA GLN A 12 -40.04 -2.88 -27.11
C GLN A 12 -39.84 -3.79 -25.89
N SER A 13 -40.63 -3.56 -24.84
CA SER A 13 -40.80 -4.53 -23.76
C SER A 13 -42.11 -5.27 -24.02
N CYS A 14 -42.00 -6.58 -24.21
CA CYS A 14 -43.12 -7.50 -24.29
C CYS A 14 -43.80 -7.56 -22.92
N TRP A 15 -45.03 -7.06 -22.82
CA TRP A 15 -45.90 -7.27 -21.67
C TRP A 15 -47.26 -7.71 -22.20
N ASN A 16 -47.45 -9.03 -22.32
CA ASN A 16 -48.78 -9.62 -22.42
C ASN A 16 -49.30 -9.81 -21.00
N LEU A 17 -50.42 -9.14 -20.70
CA LEU A 17 -51.24 -9.34 -19.51
C LEU A 17 -52.28 -10.41 -19.83
N THR A 18 -52.19 -11.57 -19.21
CA THR A 18 -53.36 -12.40 -18.92
C THR A 18 -53.19 -13.08 -17.56
N ASN A 19 -54.24 -12.96 -16.75
CA ASN A 19 -54.48 -13.59 -15.45
C ASN A 19 -54.05 -15.06 -15.38
N LEU A 20 -53.51 -15.46 -14.22
CA LEU A 20 -54.02 -16.58 -13.39
C LEU A 20 -53.10 -16.81 -12.17
N ASN A 21 -53.73 -17.00 -11.02
CA ASN A 21 -53.11 -17.44 -9.78
C ASN A 21 -52.35 -18.75 -9.97
N SER A 22 -51.10 -18.83 -9.51
CA SER A 22 -50.56 -19.96 -8.73
C SER A 22 -49.04 -19.87 -8.60
N SER A 23 -48.59 -20.07 -7.34
CA SER A 23 -47.30 -20.65 -6.93
C SER A 23 -46.14 -20.64 -7.94
N SER A 24 -45.19 -19.74 -7.70
CA SER A 24 -43.79 -20.13 -7.63
C SER A 24 -43.05 -19.03 -6.89
N SER A 25 -42.53 -19.39 -5.73
CA SER A 25 -41.41 -18.71 -5.09
C SER A 25 -40.30 -18.55 -6.13
N ARG A 26 -40.33 -17.42 -6.85
CA ARG A 26 -39.19 -17.00 -7.64
C ARG A 26 -38.14 -16.66 -6.60
N ILE A 27 -37.26 -17.62 -6.36
CA ILE A 27 -35.95 -17.39 -5.75
C ILE A 27 -35.30 -16.34 -6.66
N GLN A 28 -35.61 -15.08 -6.42
CA GLN A 28 -34.74 -14.00 -6.81
C GLN A 28 -33.55 -14.20 -5.91
N ASN A 29 -32.54 -14.90 -6.43
CA ASN A 29 -31.18 -14.66 -6.01
C ASN A 29 -30.91 -13.18 -6.31
N LEU A 30 -31.38 -12.33 -5.39
CA LEU A 30 -30.92 -10.96 -5.20
C LEU A 30 -29.46 -11.14 -4.81
N SER A 31 -28.58 -11.22 -5.81
CA SER A 31 -27.24 -10.71 -5.56
C SER A 31 -27.46 -9.27 -5.09
N GLN A 32 -27.38 -9.02 -3.78
CA GLN A 32 -27.55 -7.68 -3.19
C GLN A 32 -26.47 -6.70 -3.70
N THR A 33 -25.54 -7.17 -4.53
CA THR A 33 -24.73 -6.33 -5.38
C THR A 33 -25.62 -5.57 -6.36
N ALA A 34 -26.04 -4.37 -5.93
CA ALA A 34 -26.59 -3.36 -6.81
C ALA A 34 -25.78 -3.29 -8.11
N CYS A 35 -26.47 -3.19 -9.25
CA CYS A 35 -25.84 -2.92 -10.52
C CYS A 35 -24.91 -1.72 -10.37
N LYS A 36 -23.62 -1.88 -10.71
CA LYS A 36 -22.57 -0.90 -10.42
C LYS A 36 -22.77 0.45 -11.12
N ASN A 37 -23.66 0.48 -12.11
CA ASN A 37 -23.88 1.61 -13.00
C ASN A 37 -25.35 2.01 -12.94
N THR A 38 -25.59 3.29 -12.68
CA THR A 38 -26.92 3.89 -12.66
C THR A 38 -27.02 4.90 -13.79
N ALA A 39 -28.00 4.69 -14.69
CA ALA A 39 -28.40 5.66 -15.69
C ALA A 39 -29.49 6.57 -15.10
N ILE A 40 -29.18 7.85 -14.96
CA ILE A 40 -30.08 8.89 -14.47
C ILE A 40 -30.82 9.46 -15.67
N VAL A 41 -32.14 9.41 -15.63
CA VAL A 41 -33.00 9.83 -16.73
C VAL A 41 -34.05 10.83 -16.27
N GLU A 42 -34.37 11.80 -17.11
CA GLU A 42 -35.51 12.69 -16.93
C GLU A 42 -36.70 12.25 -17.79
N ARG A 43 -37.93 12.43 -17.31
CA ARG A 43 -39.11 12.28 -18.17
C ARG A 43 -39.17 13.47 -19.12
N CYS A 44 -39.35 13.22 -20.42
CA CYS A 44 -39.46 14.29 -21.41
C CYS A 44 -40.72 15.18 -21.21
N TRP A 45 -41.74 14.64 -20.53
CA TRP A 45 -43.01 15.33 -20.25
C TRP A 45 -43.19 15.49 -18.74
N LYS A 46 -43.51 16.70 -18.29
CA LYS A 46 -43.80 17.01 -16.88
C LYS A 46 -45.07 16.29 -16.42
N VAL A 47 -45.00 15.65 -15.25
CA VAL A 47 -46.15 14.99 -14.63
C VAL A 47 -46.95 16.01 -13.82
N PRO A 48 -48.28 16.15 -14.04
CA PRO A 48 -49.09 17.08 -13.26
C PRO A 48 -49.15 16.66 -11.79
N LEU A 49 -49.10 17.65 -10.89
CA LEU A 49 -49.16 17.42 -9.45
C LEU A 49 -50.52 16.81 -9.07
N SER A 50 -50.46 15.80 -8.22
CA SER A 50 -51.65 15.19 -7.62
C SER A 50 -51.94 15.84 -6.27
N LYS A 51 -53.14 15.62 -5.74
CA LYS A 51 -53.51 16.09 -4.40
C LYS A 51 -52.53 15.53 -3.37
N GLU A 52 -52.30 16.27 -2.29
CA GLU A 52 -51.46 15.83 -1.18
C GLU A 52 -51.88 14.45 -0.66
N GLY A 53 -50.89 13.60 -0.37
CA GLY A 53 -51.09 12.21 0.03
C GLY A 53 -51.54 11.25 -1.08
N LYS A 54 -51.83 11.74 -2.30
CA LYS A 54 -52.19 10.89 -3.44
C LYS A 54 -51.00 10.69 -4.40
N PRO A 55 -50.80 9.48 -4.94
CA PRO A 55 -49.73 9.22 -5.89
C PRO A 55 -49.94 9.98 -7.21
N PRO A 56 -48.86 10.30 -7.93
CA PRO A 56 -48.94 11.03 -9.21
C PRO A 56 -49.67 10.22 -10.28
N LYS A 57 -50.62 10.86 -10.98
CA LYS A 57 -51.31 10.24 -12.13
C LYS A 57 -50.42 10.28 -13.39
N LEU A 58 -49.93 9.11 -13.82
CA LEU A 58 -49.08 8.98 -15.00
C LEU A 58 -49.86 8.65 -16.26
N HIS A 59 -49.66 9.41 -17.33
CA HIS A 59 -50.17 9.06 -18.65
C HIS A 59 -49.35 7.88 -19.23
N PRO A 60 -49.98 6.73 -19.59
CA PRO A 60 -49.26 5.50 -19.96
C PRO A 60 -48.22 5.65 -21.07
N ARG A 61 -48.52 6.43 -22.12
CA ARG A 61 -47.60 6.66 -23.24
C ARG A 61 -46.62 7.82 -23.02
N ARG A 62 -47.13 9.04 -22.79
CA ARG A 62 -46.30 10.27 -22.69
C ARG A 62 -45.23 10.18 -21.61
N HIS A 63 -45.60 9.75 -20.40
CA HIS A 63 -44.68 9.83 -19.27
C HIS A 63 -43.63 8.71 -19.27
N ARG A 64 -43.79 7.64 -20.06
CA ARG A 64 -42.80 6.56 -20.18
C ARG A 64 -41.65 6.89 -21.15
N VAL A 65 -41.65 8.08 -21.75
CA VAL A 65 -40.56 8.57 -22.59
C VAL A 65 -39.54 9.30 -21.71
N TYR A 66 -38.30 8.84 -21.75
CA TYR A 66 -37.21 9.39 -20.95
C TYR A 66 -36.09 9.95 -21.83
N ARG A 67 -35.37 10.94 -21.32
CA ARG A 67 -34.11 11.45 -21.85
C ARG A 67 -32.99 11.09 -20.87
N LEU A 68 -31.89 10.54 -21.38
CA LEU A 68 -30.70 10.27 -20.59
C LEU A 68 -30.06 11.60 -20.17
N LEU A 69 -29.90 11.80 -18.87
CA LEU A 69 -29.21 12.96 -18.32
C LEU A 69 -27.75 12.64 -18.02
N ASP A 70 -27.51 11.56 -17.28
CA ASP A 70 -26.20 11.24 -16.75
C ASP A 70 -26.05 9.72 -16.57
N ASP A 71 -24.84 9.21 -16.75
CA ASP A 71 -24.53 7.80 -16.59
C ASP A 71 -23.33 7.65 -15.64
N THR A 72 -23.59 7.02 -14.50
CA THR A 72 -22.60 6.82 -13.44
C THR A 72 -21.41 5.98 -13.91
N LYS A 73 -21.56 5.18 -14.98
CA LYS A 73 -20.48 4.32 -15.48
C LYS A 73 -19.27 5.11 -16.01
N HIS A 74 -19.49 6.33 -16.49
CA HIS A 74 -18.44 7.17 -17.08
C HIS A 74 -17.80 8.12 -16.07
N LYS A 75 -18.33 8.18 -14.85
CA LYS A 75 -17.77 9.03 -13.80
C LYS A 75 -16.45 8.43 -13.28
N PRO A 76 -15.47 9.27 -12.92
CA PRO A 76 -14.25 8.80 -12.28
C PRO A 76 -14.61 8.09 -10.96
N GLN A 77 -13.93 6.97 -10.69
CA GLN A 77 -14.19 6.18 -9.49
C GLN A 77 -13.34 6.68 -8.33
N ASP A 78 -14.02 7.11 -7.25
CA ASP A 78 -13.33 7.44 -6.00
C ASP A 78 -12.67 6.21 -5.36
N LYS A 79 -11.58 6.46 -4.65
CA LYS A 79 -10.91 5.46 -3.82
C LYS A 79 -11.76 5.15 -2.58
N MET A 80 -11.68 3.92 -2.10
CA MET A 80 -12.31 3.45 -0.88
C MET A 80 -11.32 3.56 0.28
N GLU A 81 -11.74 4.22 1.35
CA GLU A 81 -11.03 4.25 2.63
C GLU A 81 -11.27 2.94 3.39
N LEU A 82 -10.20 2.33 3.90
CA LEU A 82 -10.23 1.13 4.74
C LEU A 82 -9.14 1.23 5.81
N ILE A 83 -9.35 0.57 6.95
CA ILE A 83 -8.35 0.44 8.01
C ILE A 83 -7.78 -0.98 7.95
N LEU A 84 -6.45 -1.11 7.88
CA LEU A 84 -5.81 -2.42 7.80
C LEU A 84 -5.77 -3.10 9.17
N THR A 85 -6.21 -4.34 9.26
CA THR A 85 -6.10 -5.17 10.47
C THR A 85 -4.74 -5.87 10.54
N GLN A 86 -4.11 -6.12 9.40
CA GLN A 86 -2.83 -6.81 9.30
C GLN A 86 -1.86 -5.99 8.46
N THR A 87 -0.56 -6.28 8.61
CA THR A 87 0.45 -5.70 7.74
C THR A 87 0.32 -6.31 6.34
N VAL A 88 -0.12 -5.49 5.37
CA VAL A 88 -0.28 -5.92 3.98
C VAL A 88 0.87 -5.36 3.13
N PRO A 89 1.60 -6.21 2.38
CA PRO A 89 2.68 -5.76 1.51
C PRO A 89 2.22 -4.67 0.52
N LYS A 90 3.07 -3.66 0.31
CA LYS A 90 2.85 -2.48 -0.56
C LYS A 90 1.71 -1.54 -0.15
N LEU A 91 0.83 -1.92 0.79
CA LEU A 91 -0.28 -1.07 1.26
C LEU A 91 0.06 -0.36 2.57
N GLY A 92 0.41 -1.09 3.63
CA GLY A 92 0.58 -0.48 4.95
C GLY A 92 0.74 -1.50 6.08
N GLY A 93 1.02 -0.98 7.29
CA GLY A 93 1.01 -1.77 8.52
C GLY A 93 -0.39 -1.87 9.13
N ARG A 94 -0.54 -2.71 10.15
CA ARG A 94 -1.75 -2.78 10.98
C ARG A 94 -2.12 -1.41 11.56
N GLY A 95 -3.41 -1.11 11.60
CA GLY A 95 -4.00 0.15 12.08
C GLY A 95 -3.92 1.32 11.09
N ALA A 96 -3.27 1.15 9.93
CA ALA A 96 -3.15 2.23 8.96
C ALA A 96 -4.43 2.42 8.13
N THR A 97 -4.86 3.67 7.98
CA THR A 97 -5.92 4.07 7.05
C THR A 97 -5.38 4.18 5.63
N VAL A 98 -5.96 3.44 4.69
CA VAL A 98 -5.50 3.36 3.30
C VAL A 98 -6.62 3.68 2.31
N PHE A 99 -6.27 4.38 1.22
CA PHE A 99 -7.17 4.69 0.12
C PHE A 99 -6.89 3.78 -1.09
N VAL A 100 -7.73 2.77 -1.29
CA VAL A 100 -7.55 1.74 -2.32
C VAL A 100 -8.61 1.81 -3.40
N LYS A 101 -8.39 1.17 -4.56
CA LYS A 101 -9.45 0.99 -5.55
C LYS A 101 -10.57 0.13 -4.95
N LYS A 102 -11.83 0.49 -5.23
CA LYS A 102 -13.03 -0.22 -4.73
C LYS A 102 -13.03 -1.72 -5.05
N SER A 103 -12.42 -2.16 -6.16
CA SER A 103 -12.30 -3.59 -6.49
C SER A 103 -11.36 -4.34 -5.56
N VAL A 104 -10.20 -3.76 -5.22
CA VAL A 104 -9.20 -4.36 -4.33
C VAL A 104 -9.77 -4.48 -2.92
N GLY A 105 -10.45 -3.43 -2.42
CA GLY A 105 -11.10 -3.46 -1.12
C GLY A 105 -12.15 -4.56 -1.02
N ARG A 106 -13.11 -4.58 -1.95
CA ARG A 106 -14.26 -5.51 -1.91
C ARG A 106 -13.91 -6.96 -2.25
N ASN A 107 -12.98 -7.20 -3.17
CA ASN A 107 -12.70 -8.55 -3.65
C ASN A 107 -11.54 -9.22 -2.89
N LYS A 108 -10.60 -8.44 -2.33
CA LYS A 108 -9.41 -8.97 -1.68
C LYS A 108 -9.37 -8.67 -0.19
N LEU A 109 -9.37 -7.39 0.19
CA LEU A 109 -9.06 -7.01 1.57
C LEU A 109 -10.17 -7.37 2.56
N LEU A 110 -11.42 -7.02 2.24
CA LEU A 110 -12.57 -7.27 3.13
C LEU A 110 -12.88 -8.77 3.25
N PRO A 111 -12.95 -9.58 2.18
CA PRO A 111 -13.24 -11.01 2.30
C PRO A 111 -12.14 -11.79 3.02
N GLN A 112 -10.88 -11.35 2.91
CA GLN A 112 -9.75 -11.99 3.60
C GLN A 112 -9.58 -11.48 5.05
N GLY A 113 -10.41 -10.55 5.51
CA GLY A 113 -10.30 -9.96 6.85
C GLY A 113 -9.02 -9.14 7.08
N LEU A 114 -8.35 -8.72 6.00
CA LEU A 114 -7.12 -7.91 6.05
C LEU A 114 -7.39 -6.42 6.31
N ALA A 115 -8.65 -6.01 6.16
CA ALA A 115 -9.08 -4.64 6.40
C ALA A 115 -10.52 -4.60 6.88
N VAL A 116 -10.87 -3.50 7.54
CA VAL A 116 -12.19 -3.21 8.09
C VAL A 116 -12.64 -1.82 7.61
N TYR A 117 -13.96 -1.61 7.57
CA TYR A 117 -14.53 -0.31 7.23
C TYR A 117 -14.19 0.77 8.26
N PRO A 118 -14.01 2.02 7.82
CA PRO A 118 -13.65 3.14 8.69
C PRO A 118 -14.87 3.72 9.43
N SER A 119 -15.55 2.93 10.27
CA SER A 119 -16.54 3.46 11.24
C SER A 119 -15.83 4.25 12.34
N GLN A 120 -16.56 5.16 13.02
CA GLN A 120 -15.96 5.92 14.13
C GLN A 120 -15.48 4.98 15.24
N GLU A 121 -16.31 4.00 15.62
CA GLU A 121 -15.95 2.96 16.59
C GLU A 121 -14.64 2.25 16.22
N ASN A 122 -14.47 1.85 14.96
CA ASN A 122 -13.25 1.19 14.52
C ASN A 122 -12.04 2.14 14.56
N LYS A 123 -12.22 3.40 14.18
CA LYS A 123 -11.15 4.41 14.24
C LYS A 123 -10.66 4.59 15.67
N ASP A 124 -11.58 4.72 16.61
CA ASP A 124 -11.28 4.90 18.03
C ASP A 124 -10.60 3.65 18.60
N MET A 125 -11.12 2.46 18.29
CA MET A 125 -10.51 1.19 18.70
C MET A 125 -9.04 1.06 18.24
N PHE A 126 -8.77 1.33 16.96
CA PHE A 126 -7.39 1.25 16.44
C PHE A 126 -6.51 2.39 16.95
N ALA A 127 -7.06 3.57 17.22
CA ALA A 127 -6.32 4.67 17.82
C ALA A 127 -5.87 4.35 19.25
N GLU A 128 -6.77 3.80 20.07
CA GLU A 128 -6.44 3.34 21.42
C GLU A 128 -5.47 2.16 21.40
N GLU A 129 -5.63 1.19 20.48
CA GLU A 129 -4.66 0.11 20.31
C GLU A 129 -3.25 0.65 20.00
N ILE A 130 -3.14 1.60 19.06
CA ILE A 130 -1.86 2.24 18.72
C ILE A 130 -1.29 3.02 19.91
N ARG A 131 -2.14 3.69 20.69
CA ARG A 131 -1.74 4.44 21.87
C ARG A 131 -1.15 3.51 22.93
N LEU A 132 -1.85 2.43 23.26
CA LEU A 132 -1.39 1.41 24.21
C LEU A 132 -0.07 0.77 23.77
N LEU A 133 0.10 0.48 22.48
CA LEU A 133 1.36 -0.04 21.94
C LEU A 133 2.53 0.94 22.06
N ARG A 134 2.26 2.26 21.97
CA ARG A 134 3.28 3.29 22.17
C ARG A 134 3.66 3.45 23.64
N GLU A 135 2.68 3.44 24.54
CA GLU A 135 2.89 3.59 25.97
C GLU A 135 3.44 2.30 26.63
N GLY A 136 3.17 1.14 26.04
CA GLY A 136 3.61 -0.17 26.52
C GLY A 136 5.13 -0.38 26.53
N ARG A 137 5.54 -1.46 27.21
CA ARG A 137 6.94 -1.89 27.28
C ARG A 137 7.48 -2.17 25.87
N PRO A 138 8.77 -1.87 25.61
CA PRO A 138 9.36 -2.09 24.29
C PRO A 138 9.31 -3.56 23.85
N GLU A 139 9.33 -4.50 24.80
CA GLU A 139 9.29 -5.95 24.55
C GLU A 139 7.97 -6.43 23.90
N ASP A 140 6.85 -5.75 24.20
CA ASP A 140 5.53 -6.10 23.65
C ASP A 140 5.28 -5.43 22.28
N ARG A 141 6.21 -4.59 21.82
CA ARG A 141 6.05 -3.86 20.55
C ARG A 141 6.32 -4.79 19.38
N VAL A 142 5.27 -5.05 18.60
CA VAL A 142 5.41 -5.70 17.30
C VAL A 142 6.16 -4.76 16.34
N GLN A 143 7.12 -5.32 15.60
CA GLN A 143 7.87 -4.58 14.60
C GLN A 143 6.97 -3.98 13.53
N THR A 144 7.29 -2.75 13.13
CA THR A 144 6.63 -2.11 12.00
C THR A 144 7.01 -2.79 10.70
N ARG A 145 6.14 -2.70 9.68
CA ARG A 145 6.43 -3.19 8.33
C ARG A 145 7.78 -2.67 7.81
N THR A 146 8.04 -1.38 7.99
CA THR A 146 9.30 -0.76 7.58
C THR A 146 10.47 -1.31 8.38
N GLY A 147 10.30 -1.50 9.70
CA GLY A 147 11.30 -2.15 10.54
C GLY A 147 11.68 -3.55 10.06
N GLN A 148 10.69 -4.39 9.75
CA GLN A 148 10.93 -5.74 9.21
C GLN A 148 11.71 -5.70 7.88
N LEU A 149 11.35 -4.80 6.97
CA LEU A 149 12.08 -4.63 5.71
C LEU A 149 13.53 -4.16 5.94
N THR A 150 13.74 -3.26 6.90
CA THR A 150 15.09 -2.81 7.29
C THR A 150 15.89 -3.97 7.89
N VAL A 151 15.28 -4.80 8.73
CA VAL A 151 15.93 -6.00 9.31
C VAL A 151 16.34 -6.98 8.21
N GLU A 152 15.44 -7.28 7.27
CA GLU A 152 15.75 -8.14 6.12
C GLU A 152 16.87 -7.56 5.24
N PHE A 153 16.89 -6.24 5.06
CA PHE A 153 17.95 -5.55 4.32
C PHE A 153 19.29 -5.69 5.05
N LEU A 154 19.34 -5.39 6.35
CA LEU A 154 20.56 -5.47 7.16
C LEU A 154 21.13 -6.90 7.21
N LYS A 155 20.27 -7.92 7.27
CA LYS A 155 20.70 -9.34 7.24
C LYS A 155 21.42 -9.74 5.96
N LYS A 156 21.09 -9.11 4.83
CA LYS A 156 21.69 -9.39 3.52
C LYS A 156 22.93 -8.55 3.24
N THR A 157 23.22 -7.58 4.10
CA THR A 157 24.20 -6.54 3.83
C THR A 157 25.51 -6.82 4.57
N GLN A 158 26.62 -6.43 3.94
CA GLN A 158 27.95 -6.41 4.54
C GLN A 158 28.50 -4.98 4.53
N LEU A 159 29.19 -4.60 5.60
CA LEU A 159 29.73 -3.24 5.76
C LEU A 159 31.25 -3.24 5.54
N GLU A 160 31.72 -2.46 4.58
CA GLU A 160 33.15 -2.18 4.42
C GLU A 160 33.52 -0.86 5.09
N VAL A 161 34.40 -0.91 6.09
CA VAL A 161 34.91 0.27 6.79
C VAL A 161 36.37 0.51 6.41
N PRO A 162 36.67 1.59 5.67
CA PRO A 162 38.04 1.94 5.37
C PRO A 162 38.70 2.58 6.59
N MET A 163 39.88 2.11 6.94
CA MET A 163 40.66 2.55 8.08
C MET A 163 42.06 3.00 7.64
N HIS A 164 42.50 4.18 8.06
CA HIS A 164 43.82 4.67 7.72
C HIS A 164 44.89 3.90 8.52
N THR A 165 45.78 3.18 7.84
CA THR A 165 46.86 2.42 8.48
C THR A 165 47.95 3.32 9.08
N SER A 166 48.08 4.56 8.59
CA SER A 166 49.10 5.51 9.06
C SER A 166 48.83 6.06 10.47
N VAL A 167 47.57 6.02 10.93
CA VAL A 167 47.17 6.55 12.24
C VAL A 167 46.61 5.41 13.07
N GLN A 168 47.17 5.20 14.26
CA GLN A 168 46.64 4.25 15.22
C GLN A 168 45.46 4.88 15.96
N TYR A 169 44.25 4.45 15.65
CA TYR A 169 43.02 4.85 16.34
C TYR A 169 42.07 3.67 16.48
N SER A 170 41.20 3.70 17.50
CA SER A 170 40.16 2.69 17.66
C SER A 170 38.91 3.05 16.87
N LEU A 171 38.22 2.05 16.33
CA LEU A 171 37.00 2.25 15.57
C LEU A 171 35.83 2.68 16.49
N ASN A 172 35.46 3.96 16.43
CA ASN A 172 34.32 4.49 17.17
C ASN A 172 32.98 4.20 16.48
N LYS A 173 31.90 4.14 17.28
CA LYS A 173 30.52 3.96 16.78
C LYS A 173 30.15 5.00 15.71
N GLU A 174 30.57 6.25 15.88
CA GLU A 174 30.28 7.35 14.95
C GLU A 174 30.87 7.12 13.55
N ILE A 175 32.08 6.58 13.48
CA ILE A 175 32.77 6.27 12.21
C ILE A 175 31.98 5.20 11.46
N VAL A 176 31.55 4.16 12.19
CA VAL A 176 30.74 3.07 11.63
C VAL A 176 29.38 3.57 11.17
N CYS A 177 28.67 4.38 11.98
CA CYS A 177 27.40 5.02 11.60
C CYS A 177 27.54 5.87 10.33
N ARG A 178 28.62 6.65 10.21
CA ARG A 178 28.90 7.45 9.01
C ARG A 178 29.11 6.55 7.78
N GLN A 179 29.73 5.40 7.97
CA GLN A 179 29.97 4.46 6.88
C GLN A 179 28.70 3.74 6.43
N PHE A 180 27.80 3.39 7.35
CA PHE A 180 26.45 2.92 7.02
C PHE A 180 25.74 3.90 6.08
N LEU A 181 25.80 5.20 6.38
CA LEU A 181 25.19 6.22 5.53
C LEU A 181 25.88 6.30 4.17
N ARG A 182 27.21 6.33 4.11
CA ARG A 182 27.96 6.53 2.86
C ARG A 182 27.94 5.33 1.93
N ARG A 183 27.97 4.10 2.45
CA ARG A 183 28.04 2.86 1.66
C ARG A 183 26.68 2.26 1.38
N LEU A 184 25.81 2.27 2.40
CA LEU A 184 24.54 1.55 2.36
C LEU A 184 23.34 2.49 2.27
N GLY A 185 23.52 3.80 2.46
CA GLY A 185 22.44 4.78 2.46
C GLY A 185 21.54 4.70 3.70
N VAL A 186 21.96 3.98 4.74
CA VAL A 186 21.16 3.78 5.97
C VAL A 186 21.66 4.71 7.06
N VAL A 187 20.73 5.46 7.66
CA VAL A 187 21.01 6.30 8.83
C VAL A 187 20.87 5.44 10.09
N VAL A 188 21.99 5.16 10.75
CA VAL A 188 22.02 4.41 12.02
C VAL A 188 22.47 5.37 13.12
N PRO A 189 21.66 5.60 14.17
CA PRO A 189 22.08 6.42 15.30
C PRO A 189 23.03 5.64 16.24
N THR A 190 23.87 6.35 16.97
CA THR A 190 24.94 5.77 17.82
C THR A 190 24.40 4.88 18.94
N HIS A 191 23.21 5.17 19.47
CA HIS A 191 22.57 4.37 20.54
C HIS A 191 22.02 3.03 20.03
N ALA A 192 21.73 2.92 18.73
CA ALA A 192 21.23 1.68 18.12
C ALA A 192 22.36 0.75 17.68
N LEU A 193 23.61 1.23 17.67
CA LEU A 193 24.79 0.47 17.25
C LEU A 193 25.58 -0.02 18.47
N THR A 194 25.85 -1.31 18.49
CA THR A 194 26.70 -1.97 19.48
C THR A 194 27.86 -2.67 18.77
N LEU A 195 29.07 -2.27 19.14
CA LEU A 195 30.32 -2.86 18.67
C LEU A 195 30.74 -4.00 19.62
N PRO A 196 31.63 -4.91 19.20
CA PRO A 196 32.23 -5.88 20.11
C PRO A 196 32.95 -5.17 21.27
N GLU A 197 33.09 -5.87 22.40
CA GLU A 197 33.74 -5.33 23.61
C GLU A 197 35.22 -4.99 23.36
N GLU A 198 35.87 -5.74 22.48
CA GLU A 198 37.26 -5.50 22.10
C GLU A 198 37.40 -4.31 21.14
N PRO A 199 38.31 -3.36 21.42
CA PRO A 199 38.55 -2.22 20.54
C PRO A 199 39.19 -2.67 19.23
N ILE A 200 38.59 -2.27 18.11
CA ILE A 200 39.07 -2.60 16.77
C ILE A 200 40.16 -1.60 16.36
N THR A 201 41.40 -2.06 16.28
CA THR A 201 42.59 -1.23 15.96
C THR A 201 43.23 -1.60 14.62
N GLY A 202 42.92 -2.77 14.07
CA GLY A 202 43.52 -3.28 12.83
C GLY A 202 42.51 -3.61 11.74
N PRO A 203 42.99 -3.84 10.49
CA PRO A 203 42.16 -4.42 9.44
C PRO A 203 41.81 -5.86 9.78
N GLY A 204 40.60 -6.29 9.43
CA GLY A 204 40.09 -7.60 9.79
C GLY A 204 38.58 -7.74 9.62
N GLU A 205 38.08 -8.93 9.90
CA GLU A 205 36.65 -9.23 9.89
C GLU A 205 36.06 -9.10 11.28
N TYR A 206 35.01 -8.31 11.39
CA TYR A 206 34.31 -8.00 12.61
C TYR A 206 32.80 -8.10 12.38
N TRP A 207 32.02 -7.92 13.44
CA TRP A 207 30.58 -7.77 13.35
C TRP A 207 30.14 -6.55 14.14
N CYS A 208 29.02 -5.97 13.74
CA CYS A 208 28.35 -4.95 14.51
C CYS A 208 26.88 -5.33 14.72
N ASN A 209 26.36 -5.07 15.91
CA ASN A 209 24.97 -5.33 16.24
C ASN A 209 24.18 -4.02 16.06
N VAL A 210 23.15 -4.06 15.23
CA VAL A 210 22.27 -2.92 14.95
C VAL A 210 20.87 -3.25 15.48
N THR A 211 20.36 -2.46 16.42
CA THR A 211 19.02 -2.63 16.98
C THR A 211 18.01 -1.77 16.23
N VAL A 212 17.00 -2.39 15.62
CA VAL A 212 15.91 -1.74 14.89
C VAL A 212 14.70 -1.58 15.80
N ASN A 213 14.24 -0.33 15.97
CA ASN A 213 13.11 0.07 16.82
C ASN A 213 13.19 -0.37 18.29
N GLY A 214 14.39 -0.74 18.77
CA GLY A 214 14.57 -1.24 20.14
C GLY A 214 14.03 -2.66 20.39
N VAL A 215 13.70 -3.42 19.33
CA VAL A 215 13.11 -4.76 19.45
C VAL A 215 14.00 -5.81 18.76
N ASP A 216 14.34 -5.61 17.48
CA ASP A 216 15.14 -6.60 16.73
C ASP A 216 16.61 -6.17 16.69
N THR A 217 17.50 -7.02 17.17
CA THR A 217 18.95 -6.82 17.01
C THR A 217 19.47 -7.67 15.86
N VAL A 218 20.10 -7.02 14.88
CA VAL A 218 20.68 -7.66 13.69
C VAL A 218 22.19 -7.61 13.76
N ARG A 219 22.84 -8.76 13.62
CA ARG A 219 24.31 -8.86 13.49
C ARG A 219 24.69 -8.65 12.02
N VAL A 220 25.37 -7.54 11.74
CA VAL A 220 25.84 -7.18 10.41
C VAL A 220 27.35 -7.46 10.32
N PRO A 221 27.81 -8.27 9.34
CA PRO A 221 29.23 -8.50 9.12
C PRO A 221 29.92 -7.22 8.63
N MET A 222 31.09 -6.94 9.18
CA MET A 222 31.87 -5.74 8.93
C MET A 222 33.31 -6.10 8.57
N SER A 223 33.78 -5.70 7.40
CA SER A 223 35.18 -5.83 6.99
C SER A 223 35.89 -4.49 7.14
N VAL A 224 36.91 -4.44 7.98
CA VAL A 224 37.78 -3.27 8.12
C VAL A 224 38.93 -3.42 7.13
N VAL A 225 38.99 -2.52 6.16
CA VAL A 225 39.97 -2.55 5.06
C VAL A 225 40.89 -1.34 5.14
N PRO A 226 42.15 -1.44 4.71
CA PRO A 226 43.02 -0.27 4.58
C PRO A 226 42.38 0.80 3.70
N PHE A 227 42.42 2.06 4.15
CA PHE A 227 41.96 3.18 3.35
C PHE A 227 42.90 3.39 2.17
N VAL A 228 42.34 3.34 0.97
CA VAL A 228 43.03 3.67 -0.28
C VAL A 228 42.41 4.95 -0.83
N GLU A 229 43.26 5.89 -1.25
CA GLU A 229 42.79 7.13 -1.86
C GLU A 229 41.97 6.84 -3.13
N PRO A 230 40.93 7.64 -3.43
CA PRO A 230 40.11 7.41 -4.63
C PRO A 230 40.92 7.37 -5.94
N SER A 231 41.97 8.19 -6.07
CA SER A 231 42.89 8.21 -7.20
C SER A 231 43.63 6.88 -7.36
N GLN A 232 44.22 6.37 -6.28
CA GLN A 232 44.95 5.11 -6.24
C GLN A 232 44.03 3.91 -6.48
N ARG A 233 42.80 3.94 -5.94
CA ARG A 233 41.80 2.89 -6.17
C ARG A 233 41.40 2.77 -7.64
N LEU A 234 41.36 3.88 -8.38
CA LEU A 234 41.10 3.86 -9.82
C LEU A 234 42.25 3.24 -10.61
N LEU A 235 43.50 3.49 -10.20
CA LEU A 235 44.68 2.90 -10.83
C LEU A 235 44.74 1.39 -10.60
N MET A 236 44.53 0.94 -9.35
CA MET A 236 44.48 -0.50 -9.02
C MET A 236 43.42 -1.22 -9.84
N LYS A 237 42.21 -0.66 -9.96
CA LYS A 237 41.15 -1.23 -10.81
C LYS A 237 41.49 -1.30 -12.30
N LYS A 238 42.32 -0.38 -12.81
CA LYS A 238 42.78 -0.43 -14.20
C LYS A 238 43.79 -1.56 -14.39
N GLN A 239 44.70 -1.73 -13.44
CA GLN A 239 45.69 -2.81 -13.44
C GLN A 239 45.02 -4.18 -13.32
N GLU A 240 44.08 -4.36 -12.38
CA GLU A 240 43.31 -5.61 -12.23
C GLU A 240 42.56 -6.00 -13.53
N LYS A 241 42.02 -5.02 -14.25
CA LYS A 241 41.35 -5.27 -15.54
C LYS A 241 42.32 -5.66 -16.66
N GLN A 242 43.53 -5.10 -16.66
CA GLN A 242 44.57 -5.44 -17.64
C GLN A 242 45.10 -6.85 -17.37
N GLU A 243 45.34 -7.20 -16.10
CA GLU A 243 45.76 -8.54 -15.70
C GLU A 243 44.70 -9.60 -16.04
N GLN A 244 43.41 -9.29 -15.88
CA GLN A 244 42.32 -10.17 -16.30
C GLN A 244 42.22 -10.32 -17.82
N SER A 245 42.48 -9.27 -18.61
CA SER A 245 42.49 -9.37 -20.08
C SER A 245 43.72 -10.09 -20.63
N ASP A 246 44.83 -10.07 -19.90
CA ASP A 246 46.07 -10.75 -20.30
C ASP A 246 46.08 -12.23 -19.88
N SER A 247 45.13 -12.66 -19.04
CA SER A 247 44.97 -14.05 -18.57
C SER A 247 43.79 -14.81 -19.19
N GLU A 248 42.99 -14.14 -20.04
CA GLU A 248 41.99 -14.75 -20.95
C GLU A 248 42.55 -14.96 -22.37
#